data_AF-A0A9P6PN09-F1
#
_entry.id   AF-A0A9P6PN09-F1
#
_cell.length_a   1.000
_cell.length_b   1.000
_cell.length_c   1.000
_cell.angle_alpha   90.00
_cell.angle_beta   90.00
_cell.angle_gamma   90.00
#
_symmetry.space_group_name_H-M   'P 1'
#
loop_
_entity.id
_entity.type
_entity.pdbx_description
1 polymer ?
#
loop_
_entity_poly.entity_id
_entity_poly.type
_entity_poly.pdbx_seq_one_letter_code
_entity_poly.pdbx_strand_id
1 'polypeptide(L)'
;MKELKAVVTEEDNGTRVWKYVLKQWKAIVKSREQMRRSFKRGEVLVNDEVAEITKILAVNDTVQLNFDNKAAHASVFGQENLDVRFEDDHFAVVVKPSGTTMVTFGFMLQFSLRPSHATDDKDETTDRYMGTEMGAHIAEEAYGLDHDDYDQDEIPTNISPTLGQQYRVPCAIHGVEKAANGLVLVAKTKQMRSTLLQMHKDGRITRTYRVVCHGAWKEQSAVSHASNQLEPALRDDTFVDADCIDSVHIVQITPSNEAGSVSTLNVIPRSSFMGVNIRRYLLSMRHPVVGESGNTRPLKANRNKGLFSALVKLEFIHPLTGAAIAVQLEEPAKFEQLRIREQRACQRRQANDQNELKKGGLELAVAHDRKADLPIAYLVGEKDFYKMRFKVSPATLIPRPSTETLVEASIALTKNRAVKILDVGTGSGCLLLALLHSLPLATGTGVDISKDALDVAKTNATLHGLTDRATFQWGDMGNLQNSGDLSKSFDLLVCNPPYLDSSKASKLKTLFAGTEYEPPVALFAKNEGYGAYELLAVSLLHDLAAPGPDRVMADEGYVILEIGSGMRRRVEEIFKFLSLTQVIKDNQGGERCLVFSLRSLVTTH
;
A
#
# COMPACT_ATOMS: atom_id res chain seq x y z
N MET A 1 -18.93 28.98 -28.01
CA MET A 1 -17.63 28.66 -28.65
C MET A 1 -16.78 29.91 -28.68
N LYS A 2 -15.48 29.81 -28.33
CA LYS A 2 -14.51 30.84 -28.71
C LYS A 2 -13.73 30.30 -29.88
N GLU A 3 -13.87 30.94 -31.03
CA GLU A 3 -13.10 30.64 -32.23
C GLU A 3 -11.79 31.42 -32.14
N LEU A 4 -10.68 30.71 -31.97
CA LEU A 4 -9.36 31.31 -31.84
C LEU A 4 -8.55 30.93 -33.06
N LYS A 5 -8.10 31.92 -33.82
CA LYS A 5 -7.35 31.71 -35.08
C LYS A 5 -6.06 32.51 -35.02
N ALA A 6 -4.95 31.89 -35.39
CA ALA A 6 -3.63 32.51 -35.43
C ALA A 6 -2.85 32.01 -36.65
N VAL A 7 -2.05 32.89 -37.24
CA VAL A 7 -1.18 32.56 -38.38
C VAL A 7 0.23 32.30 -37.85
N VAL A 8 0.87 31.24 -38.36
CA VAL A 8 2.21 30.82 -37.96
C VAL A 8 3.24 31.78 -38.55
N THR A 9 4.05 32.36 -37.66
CA THR A 9 5.13 33.28 -38.01
C THR A 9 6.43 32.53 -38.31
N GLU A 10 7.44 33.26 -38.81
CA GLU A 10 8.76 32.71 -39.11
C GLU A 10 9.48 32.13 -37.87
N GLU A 11 9.21 32.68 -36.68
CA GLU A 11 9.74 32.20 -35.40
C GLU A 11 9.20 30.82 -35.00
N ASP A 12 7.95 30.51 -35.38
CA ASP A 12 7.27 29.27 -35.01
C ASP A 12 7.34 28.19 -36.13
N ASN A 13 8.07 28.48 -37.21
CA ASN A 13 8.28 27.55 -38.32
C ASN A 13 8.93 26.23 -37.86
N GLY A 14 8.41 25.09 -38.32
CA GLY A 14 8.91 23.78 -37.92
C GLY A 14 8.47 23.34 -36.52
N THR A 15 7.67 24.15 -35.81
CA THR A 15 7.11 23.78 -34.50
C THR A 15 5.97 22.77 -34.67
N ARG A 16 5.86 21.81 -33.74
CA ARG A 16 4.70 20.91 -33.70
C ARG A 16 3.46 21.67 -33.26
N VAL A 17 2.33 21.44 -33.92
CA VAL A 17 1.06 22.13 -33.68
C VAL A 17 0.64 22.13 -32.21
N TRP A 18 0.88 21.04 -31.47
CA TRP A 18 0.54 20.96 -30.06
C TRP A 18 1.35 21.91 -29.17
N LYS A 19 2.63 22.15 -29.50
CA LYS A 19 3.49 23.11 -28.78
C LYS A 19 3.05 24.53 -29.10
N TYR A 20 2.73 24.79 -30.37
CA TYR A 20 2.23 26.08 -30.82
C TYR A 20 0.91 26.45 -30.13
N VAL A 21 -0.07 25.55 -30.10
CA VAL A 21 -1.36 25.73 -29.40
C VAL A 21 -1.16 26.04 -27.91
N LEU A 22 -0.25 25.33 -27.23
CA LEU A 22 0.07 25.57 -25.82
C LEU A 22 0.79 26.90 -25.58
N LYS A 23 1.68 27.33 -26.49
CA LYS A 23 2.37 28.63 -26.45
C LYS A 23 1.37 29.76 -26.67
N GLN A 24 0.59 29.67 -27.75
CA GLN A 24 -0.30 30.73 -28.24
C GLN A 24 -1.52 30.95 -27.34
N TRP A 25 -2.09 29.87 -26.79
CA TRP A 25 -3.31 29.92 -25.98
C TRP A 25 -3.14 29.30 -24.60
N LYS A 26 -2.00 29.56 -23.95
CA LYS A 26 -1.65 29.08 -22.59
C LYS A 26 -2.74 29.40 -21.53
N ALA A 27 -3.44 30.52 -21.69
CA ALA A 27 -4.54 30.91 -20.79
C ALA A 27 -5.79 30.02 -20.90
N ILE A 28 -5.93 29.26 -22.00
CA ILE A 28 -7.12 28.48 -22.35
C ILE A 28 -6.84 26.99 -22.27
N VAL A 29 -5.69 26.55 -22.81
CA VAL A 29 -5.21 25.17 -22.72
C VAL A 29 -4.15 25.10 -21.63
N LYS A 30 -4.58 24.71 -20.42
CA LYS A 30 -3.76 24.80 -19.19
C LYS A 30 -2.87 23.59 -18.93
N SER A 31 -3.07 22.48 -19.66
CA SER A 31 -2.29 21.26 -19.49
C SER A 31 -2.12 20.47 -20.80
N ARG A 32 -1.08 19.64 -20.84
CA ARG A 32 -0.82 18.71 -21.96
C ARG A 32 -1.94 17.68 -22.16
N GLU A 33 -2.61 17.27 -21.09
CA GLU A 33 -3.71 16.30 -21.16
C GLU A 33 -4.98 16.92 -21.77
N GLN A 34 -5.32 18.15 -21.36
CA GLN A 34 -6.43 18.91 -21.95
C GLN A 34 -6.21 19.13 -23.44
N MET A 35 -4.98 19.49 -23.83
CA MET A 35 -4.56 19.63 -25.22
C MET A 35 -4.78 18.33 -26.02
N ARG A 36 -4.30 17.18 -25.53
CA ARG A 36 -4.46 15.88 -26.20
C ARG A 36 -5.93 15.54 -26.48
N ARG A 37 -6.81 15.84 -25.53
CA ARG A 37 -8.25 15.61 -25.69
C ARG A 37 -8.87 16.51 -26.77
N SER A 38 -8.41 17.75 -26.90
CA SER A 38 -8.86 18.64 -27.97
C SER A 38 -8.48 18.14 -29.36
N PHE A 39 -7.27 17.60 -29.54
CA PHE A 39 -6.90 16.92 -30.78
C PHE A 39 -7.78 15.69 -31.06
N LYS A 40 -8.06 14.87 -30.03
CA LYS A 40 -8.94 13.70 -30.17
C LYS A 40 -10.38 14.07 -30.53
N ARG A 41 -10.87 15.25 -30.13
CA ARG A 41 -12.20 15.76 -30.46
C ARG A 41 -12.26 16.52 -31.79
N GLY A 42 -11.15 16.65 -32.51
CA GLY A 42 -11.09 17.38 -33.78
C GLY A 42 -11.22 18.90 -33.62
N GLU A 43 -10.91 19.44 -32.43
CA GLU A 43 -11.09 20.86 -32.12
C GLU A 43 -9.93 21.74 -32.61
N VAL A 44 -8.83 21.14 -33.06
CA VAL A 44 -7.66 21.86 -33.57
C VAL A 44 -7.58 21.66 -35.07
N LEU A 45 -7.59 22.77 -35.79
CA LEU A 45 -7.50 22.80 -37.24
C LEU A 45 -6.22 23.52 -37.68
N VAL A 46 -5.65 23.08 -38.79
CA VAL A 46 -4.57 23.76 -39.50
C VAL A 46 -5.02 23.91 -40.95
N ASN A 47 -5.07 25.15 -41.44
CA ASN A 47 -5.60 25.49 -42.77
C ASN A 47 -7.02 24.93 -42.99
N ASP A 48 -7.88 25.10 -41.97
CA ASP A 48 -9.28 24.67 -41.95
C ASP A 48 -9.50 23.14 -42.05
N GLU A 49 -8.43 22.34 -41.89
CA GLU A 49 -8.49 20.87 -41.78
C GLU A 49 -8.15 20.40 -40.36
N VAL A 50 -8.80 19.34 -39.88
CA VAL A 50 -8.51 18.75 -38.56
C VAL A 50 -7.07 18.25 -38.51
N ALA A 51 -6.29 18.79 -37.57
CA ALA A 51 -4.87 18.50 -37.47
C ALA A 51 -4.59 17.30 -36.55
N GLU A 52 -3.62 16.47 -36.94
CA GLU A 52 -3.04 15.49 -36.03
C GLU A 52 -2.10 16.16 -35.02
N ILE A 53 -2.04 15.63 -33.80
CA ILE A 53 -1.20 16.18 -32.72
C ILE A 53 0.29 16.26 -33.10
N THR A 54 0.75 15.42 -34.01
CA THR A 54 2.13 15.34 -34.50
C THR A 54 2.44 16.29 -35.65
N LYS A 55 1.44 16.97 -36.23
CA LYS A 55 1.60 17.88 -37.38
C LYS A 55 2.67 18.94 -37.09
N ILE A 56 3.55 19.14 -38.06
CA ILE A 56 4.57 20.20 -38.06
C ILE A 56 4.02 21.36 -38.88
N LEU A 57 4.16 22.58 -38.33
CA LEU A 57 3.64 23.80 -38.92
C LEU A 57 4.67 24.47 -39.84
N ALA A 58 4.21 25.04 -40.94
CA ALA A 58 4.98 25.89 -41.84
C ALA A 58 4.57 27.37 -41.68
N VAL A 59 5.45 28.29 -42.11
CA VAL A 59 5.13 29.73 -42.17
C VAL A 59 3.86 29.96 -43.00
N ASN A 60 2.97 30.81 -42.50
CA ASN A 60 1.64 31.11 -43.06
C ASN A 60 0.58 30.01 -42.90
N ASP A 61 0.89 28.88 -42.24
CA ASP A 61 -0.17 27.98 -41.79
C ASP A 61 -1.11 28.74 -40.85
N THR A 62 -2.41 28.50 -40.96
CA THR A 62 -3.41 29.07 -40.08
C THR A 62 -3.89 28.03 -39.09
N VAL A 63 -3.56 28.21 -37.81
CA VAL A 63 -4.01 27.33 -36.73
C VAL A 63 -5.29 27.89 -36.12
N GLN A 64 -6.30 27.04 -36.02
CA GLN A 64 -7.59 27.38 -35.42
C GLN A 64 -7.89 26.40 -34.28
N LEU A 65 -8.35 26.94 -33.15
CA LEU A 65 -8.79 26.19 -31.99
C LEU A 65 -10.27 26.48 -31.72
N ASN A 66 -11.12 25.49 -32.02
CA ASN A 66 -12.55 25.49 -31.78
C ASN A 66 -12.84 24.89 -30.41
N PHE A 67 -12.51 25.63 -29.36
CA PHE A 67 -12.61 25.13 -27.99
C PHE A 67 -14.01 25.38 -27.41
N ASP A 68 -14.83 24.34 -27.34
CA ASP A 68 -16.13 24.37 -26.65
C ASP A 68 -16.05 23.72 -25.26
N ASN A 69 -15.73 24.54 -24.26
CA ASN A 69 -15.75 24.13 -22.85
C ASN A 69 -17.11 23.58 -22.41
N LYS A 70 -18.24 24.04 -22.97
CA LYS A 70 -19.57 23.56 -22.55
C LYS A 70 -19.85 22.17 -23.11
N ALA A 71 -19.64 21.94 -24.41
CA ALA A 71 -19.84 20.62 -25.02
C ALA A 71 -18.84 19.56 -24.50
N ALA A 72 -17.58 19.95 -24.26
CA ALA A 72 -16.58 19.06 -23.69
C ALA A 72 -16.88 18.67 -22.22
N HIS A 73 -17.40 19.60 -21.41
CA HIS A 73 -17.83 19.28 -20.04
C HIS A 73 -19.17 18.52 -20.02
N ALA A 74 -20.12 18.85 -20.90
CA ALA A 74 -21.40 18.14 -20.99
C ALA A 74 -21.23 16.69 -21.46
N SER A 75 -20.33 16.42 -22.40
CA SER A 75 -20.02 15.06 -22.86
C SER A 75 -19.29 14.21 -21.82
N VAL A 76 -18.53 14.82 -20.90
CA VAL A 76 -17.77 14.12 -19.85
C VAL A 76 -18.55 13.99 -18.54
N PHE A 77 -19.28 15.03 -18.13
CA PHE A 77 -19.96 15.10 -16.83
C PHE A 77 -21.49 15.02 -16.93
N GLY A 78 -22.07 15.21 -18.11
CA GLY A 78 -23.52 15.12 -18.34
C GLY A 78 -24.05 13.70 -18.53
N GLN A 79 -23.17 12.68 -18.57
CA GLN A 79 -23.56 11.27 -18.63
C GLN A 79 -23.58 10.59 -17.25
N GLU A 80 -23.02 11.20 -16.21
CA GLU A 80 -23.00 10.63 -14.86
C GLU A 80 -24.20 11.13 -14.04
N ASN A 81 -25.19 10.24 -13.81
CA ASN A 81 -26.25 10.54 -12.86
C ASN A 81 -25.68 10.58 -11.44
N LEU A 82 -25.72 11.75 -10.82
CA LEU A 82 -25.42 11.91 -9.41
C LEU A 82 -26.45 11.17 -8.55
N ASP A 83 -25.96 10.47 -7.53
CA ASP A 83 -26.81 9.80 -6.54
C ASP A 83 -27.36 10.85 -5.56
N VAL A 84 -28.58 11.32 -5.85
CA VAL A 84 -29.30 12.31 -5.05
C VAL A 84 -30.13 11.59 -3.98
N ARG A 85 -29.85 11.89 -2.71
CA ARG A 85 -30.49 11.24 -1.54
C ARG A 85 -31.63 12.07 -0.94
N PHE A 86 -31.61 13.36 -1.19
CA PHE A 86 -32.67 14.29 -0.86
C PHE A 86 -32.63 15.45 -1.85
N GLU A 87 -33.78 15.95 -2.28
CA GLU A 87 -33.86 17.15 -3.11
C GLU A 87 -35.20 17.85 -2.91
N ASP A 88 -35.14 19.17 -2.81
CA ASP A 88 -36.29 20.05 -2.93
C ASP A 88 -35.96 21.22 -3.87
N ASP A 89 -36.81 22.25 -3.90
CA ASP A 89 -36.61 23.41 -4.76
C ASP A 89 -35.38 24.26 -4.37
N HIS A 90 -34.87 24.15 -3.15
CA HIS A 90 -33.84 25.05 -2.62
C HIS A 90 -32.49 24.39 -2.43
N PHE A 91 -32.42 23.10 -2.11
CA PHE A 91 -31.18 22.36 -1.92
C PHE A 91 -31.34 20.86 -2.24
N ALA A 92 -30.20 20.18 -2.29
CA ALA A 92 -30.12 18.73 -2.43
C ALA A 92 -29.03 18.16 -1.51
N VAL A 93 -29.16 16.89 -1.13
CA VAL A 93 -28.09 16.11 -0.52
C VAL A 93 -27.68 15.04 -1.52
N VAL A 94 -26.41 15.08 -1.93
CA VAL A 94 -25.88 14.27 -3.02
C VAL A 94 -24.68 13.45 -2.55
N VAL A 95 -24.55 12.21 -3.02
CA VAL A 95 -23.37 11.39 -2.73
C VAL A 95 -22.23 11.77 -3.68
N LYS A 96 -21.10 12.18 -3.12
CA LYS A 96 -19.86 12.39 -3.86
C LYS A 96 -19.08 11.07 -3.95
N PRO A 97 -18.79 10.57 -5.17
CA PRO A 97 -17.96 9.37 -5.35
C PRO A 97 -16.54 9.55 -4.80
N SER A 98 -15.95 8.46 -4.31
CA SER A 98 -14.52 8.40 -3.99
C SER A 98 -13.68 8.53 -5.27
N GLY A 99 -12.57 9.26 -5.20
CA GLY A 99 -11.68 9.56 -6.33
C GLY A 99 -11.98 10.90 -7.01
N THR A 100 -13.19 11.45 -6.84
CA THR A 100 -13.62 12.73 -7.41
C THR A 100 -13.17 13.90 -6.53
N THR A 101 -12.62 14.97 -7.11
CA THR A 101 -12.31 16.20 -6.36
C THR A 101 -13.57 17.06 -6.20
N MET A 102 -13.60 17.97 -5.21
CA MET A 102 -14.73 18.89 -5.07
C MET A 102 -14.91 19.81 -6.27
N VAL A 103 -13.83 20.13 -6.99
CA VAL A 103 -13.86 20.90 -8.24
C VAL A 103 -14.57 20.11 -9.34
N THR A 104 -14.17 18.86 -9.57
CA THR A 104 -14.82 17.97 -10.56
C THR A 104 -16.28 17.74 -10.19
N PHE A 105 -16.56 17.48 -8.90
CA PHE A 105 -17.91 17.32 -8.40
C PHE A 105 -18.78 18.57 -8.63
N GLY A 106 -18.21 19.76 -8.45
CA GLY A 106 -18.89 21.03 -8.76
C GLY A 106 -19.35 21.13 -10.21
N PHE A 107 -18.55 20.64 -11.17
CA PHE A 107 -18.99 20.56 -12.57
C PHE A 107 -20.13 19.55 -12.74
N MET A 108 -20.06 18.37 -12.12
CA MET A 108 -21.12 17.35 -12.21
C MET A 108 -22.46 17.89 -11.71
N LEU A 109 -22.45 18.65 -10.60
CA LEU A 109 -23.65 19.28 -10.04
C LEU A 109 -24.34 20.22 -11.05
N GLN A 110 -23.57 20.99 -11.82
CA GLN A 110 -24.11 21.95 -12.81
C GLN A 110 -24.86 21.27 -13.95
N PHE A 111 -24.53 20.01 -14.28
CA PHE A 111 -25.22 19.26 -15.33
C PHE A 111 -26.35 18.39 -14.78
N SER A 112 -26.27 17.97 -13.52
CA SER A 112 -27.19 17.01 -12.92
C SER A 112 -28.35 17.63 -12.14
N LEU A 113 -28.13 18.79 -11.50
CA LEU A 113 -29.16 19.46 -10.70
C LEU A 113 -29.65 20.72 -11.42
N ARG A 114 -30.95 20.79 -11.72
CA ARG A 114 -31.56 21.97 -12.35
C ARG A 114 -31.90 23.04 -11.29
N PRO A 115 -31.63 24.33 -11.54
CA PRO A 115 -32.21 25.41 -10.74
C PRO A 115 -33.74 25.42 -10.89
N SER A 116 -34.47 25.54 -9.79
CA SER A 116 -35.94 25.56 -9.69
C SER A 116 -36.60 26.82 -10.28
N HIS A 117 -35.83 27.89 -10.50
CA HIS A 117 -36.28 29.11 -11.19
C HIS A 117 -35.33 29.47 -12.33
N ALA A 118 -35.40 28.71 -13.42
CA ALA A 118 -35.06 29.23 -14.74
C ALA A 118 -36.37 29.69 -15.40
N THR A 119 -36.97 30.76 -14.89
CA THR A 119 -37.87 31.57 -15.73
C THR A 119 -37.02 32.25 -16.79
N ASP A 120 -37.59 32.38 -17.99
CA ASP A 120 -37.05 33.02 -19.19
C ASP A 120 -36.64 34.51 -18.99
N ASP A 121 -35.72 34.80 -18.08
CA ASP A 121 -35.00 36.06 -18.12
C ASP A 121 -33.89 35.92 -19.16
N LYS A 122 -34.21 36.42 -20.35
CA LYS A 122 -33.24 36.86 -21.36
C LYS A 122 -32.39 37.99 -20.76
N ASP A 123 -31.50 37.66 -19.84
CA ASP A 123 -30.42 38.56 -19.49
C ASP A 123 -29.23 38.21 -20.41
N GLU A 124 -29.09 38.98 -21.48
CA GLU A 124 -28.06 38.92 -22.53
C GLU A 124 -26.64 39.22 -22.01
N THR A 125 -26.37 38.95 -20.73
CA THR A 125 -25.08 39.20 -20.08
C THR A 125 -24.44 37.91 -19.55
N THR A 126 -24.66 36.77 -20.22
CA THR A 126 -23.81 35.56 -20.07
C THR A 126 -22.42 35.68 -20.69
N ASP A 127 -22.00 36.89 -21.04
CA ASP A 127 -20.70 37.20 -21.58
C ASP A 127 -19.82 37.93 -20.56
N ARG A 128 -18.55 37.50 -20.51
CA ARG A 128 -17.43 37.97 -19.68
C ARG A 128 -17.20 37.23 -18.35
N TYR A 129 -15.90 37.17 -18.06
CA TYR A 129 -15.24 36.73 -16.82
C TYR A 129 -14.90 35.24 -16.72
N MET A 130 -13.90 34.87 -17.53
CA MET A 130 -12.83 33.97 -17.12
C MET A 130 -11.81 34.77 -16.31
N GLY A 131 -11.51 34.37 -15.07
CA GLY A 131 -10.50 35.03 -14.25
C GLY A 131 -10.61 34.61 -12.80
N THR A 132 -9.47 34.48 -12.15
CA THR A 132 -9.15 33.88 -10.85
C THR A 132 -9.78 34.55 -9.62
N GLU A 133 -9.65 33.86 -8.48
CA GLU A 133 -9.92 34.29 -7.10
C GLU A 133 -11.35 34.16 -6.55
N MET A 134 -11.81 32.90 -6.44
CA MET A 134 -12.25 32.39 -5.13
C MET A 134 -11.95 30.90 -5.00
N GLY A 135 -10.70 30.57 -5.34
CA GLY A 135 -10.06 29.32 -4.99
C GLY A 135 -9.50 29.35 -3.57
N ALA A 136 -9.13 30.51 -3.00
CA ALA A 136 -8.30 30.58 -1.79
C ALA A 136 -8.92 29.93 -0.54
N HIS A 137 -10.19 30.19 -0.19
CA HIS A 137 -10.76 29.55 1.01
C HIS A 137 -11.17 28.08 0.83
N ILE A 138 -11.40 27.60 -0.40
CA ILE A 138 -11.63 26.16 -0.66
C ILE A 138 -10.30 25.45 -0.98
N ALA A 139 -9.27 26.17 -1.39
CA ALA A 139 -7.94 25.64 -1.70
C ALA A 139 -7.05 25.57 -0.45
N GLU A 140 -7.03 26.57 0.42
CA GLU A 140 -6.32 26.47 1.71
C GLU A 140 -6.94 25.40 2.61
N GLU A 141 -8.26 25.21 2.57
CA GLU A 141 -8.93 24.18 3.39
C GLU A 141 -8.81 22.77 2.77
N ALA A 142 -8.83 22.61 1.44
CA ALA A 142 -8.81 21.29 0.79
C ALA A 142 -7.42 20.75 0.40
N TYR A 143 -6.39 21.58 0.36
CA TYR A 143 -5.04 21.16 0.03
C TYR A 143 -4.13 21.19 1.27
N GLY A 144 -4.18 20.12 2.05
CA GLY A 144 -2.96 19.66 2.72
C GLY A 144 -1.99 19.20 1.65
N LEU A 145 -1.29 20.15 1.01
CA LEU A 145 -0.20 19.84 0.10
C LEU A 145 0.94 19.25 0.93
N ASP A 146 1.37 18.04 0.59
CA ASP A 146 2.72 17.60 0.92
C ASP A 146 3.68 18.57 0.21
N HIS A 147 4.57 19.18 0.98
CA HIS A 147 5.36 20.36 0.59
C HIS A 147 6.50 20.09 -0.40
N ASP A 148 6.58 18.90 -1.02
CA ASP A 148 7.81 18.43 -1.69
C ASP A 148 7.79 18.43 -3.22
N ASP A 149 6.71 18.88 -3.90
CA ASP A 149 6.57 18.69 -5.36
C ASP A 149 6.40 19.97 -6.21
N TYR A 150 6.69 21.17 -5.68
CA TYR A 150 6.72 22.40 -6.51
C TYR A 150 7.91 23.32 -6.19
N ASP A 151 8.67 23.66 -7.25
CA ASP A 151 9.72 24.68 -7.29
C ASP A 151 9.22 26.03 -6.74
N GLN A 152 9.99 26.64 -5.83
CA GLN A 152 9.58 27.77 -4.99
C GLN A 152 9.57 29.16 -5.68
N ASP A 153 9.83 29.27 -6.99
CA ASP A 153 10.23 30.56 -7.59
C ASP A 153 9.14 31.34 -8.39
N GLU A 154 7.84 31.03 -8.29
CA GLU A 154 6.80 31.80 -9.01
C GLU A 154 5.56 32.16 -8.19
N ILE A 155 5.70 33.04 -7.18
CA ILE A 155 4.53 33.75 -6.60
C ILE A 155 4.73 35.27 -6.71
N PRO A 156 4.02 35.97 -7.61
CA PRO A 156 4.04 37.43 -7.62
C PRO A 156 3.19 38.00 -6.48
N THR A 157 3.85 38.71 -5.58
CA THR A 157 3.25 39.61 -4.57
C THR A 157 2.66 40.85 -5.24
N ASN A 158 1.33 40.98 -5.26
CA ASN A 158 0.55 42.25 -5.21
C ASN A 158 -0.81 42.10 -5.90
N ILE A 159 -1.92 41.94 -5.16
CA ILE A 159 -3.25 42.45 -5.59
C ILE A 159 -4.07 42.86 -4.36
N SER A 160 -4.58 44.10 -4.40
CA SER A 160 -5.41 44.80 -3.39
C SER A 160 -6.90 44.38 -3.46
N PRO A 161 -7.72 44.57 -2.41
CA PRO A 161 -9.03 43.94 -2.26
C PRO A 161 -10.15 44.79 -2.86
N THR A 162 -10.81 44.35 -3.94
CA THR A 162 -12.20 44.78 -4.30
C THR A 162 -12.71 44.12 -5.58
N LEU A 163 -13.82 43.36 -5.48
CA LEU A 163 -15.07 43.37 -6.29
C LEU A 163 -15.74 41.98 -6.26
N GLY A 164 -17.05 41.97 -5.96
CA GLY A 164 -17.84 40.75 -5.72
C GLY A 164 -18.00 39.81 -6.91
N GLN A 165 -17.69 38.54 -6.71
CA GLN A 165 -18.03 37.46 -7.64
C GLN A 165 -19.49 37.00 -7.45
N GLN A 166 -20.29 36.99 -8.52
CA GLN A 166 -21.54 36.25 -8.53
C GLN A 166 -21.26 34.74 -8.61
N TYR A 167 -21.37 34.03 -7.49
CA TYR A 167 -21.16 32.58 -7.40
C TYR A 167 -22.27 31.79 -8.11
N ARG A 168 -21.89 30.79 -8.90
CA ARG A 168 -22.82 29.89 -9.61
C ARG A 168 -23.46 28.88 -8.65
N VAL A 169 -24.77 28.70 -8.78
CA VAL A 169 -25.54 27.60 -8.18
C VAL A 169 -25.90 26.62 -9.29
N PRO A 170 -26.02 25.30 -9.00
CA PRO A 170 -25.90 24.65 -7.69
C PRO A 170 -24.46 24.58 -7.14
N CYS A 171 -24.29 24.63 -5.81
CA CYS A 171 -22.96 24.60 -5.15
C CYS A 171 -22.93 23.83 -3.82
N ALA A 172 -21.83 23.14 -3.53
CA ALA A 172 -21.61 22.45 -2.27
C ALA A 172 -21.41 23.41 -1.09
N ILE A 173 -21.95 23.06 0.08
CA ILE A 173 -21.88 23.83 1.34
C ILE A 173 -20.66 23.44 2.18
N HIS A 174 -20.18 22.21 2.04
CA HIS A 174 -18.99 21.72 2.73
C HIS A 174 -18.18 20.78 1.82
N GLY A 175 -16.92 20.56 2.18
CA GLY A 175 -16.01 19.66 1.46
C GLY A 175 -16.10 18.21 1.95
N VAL A 176 -15.73 17.28 1.05
CA VAL A 176 -15.41 15.88 1.36
C VAL A 176 -14.11 15.55 0.64
N GLU A 177 -13.21 14.82 1.30
CA GLU A 177 -11.89 14.49 0.75
C GLU A 177 -12.00 13.75 -0.59
N LYS A 178 -11.02 13.94 -1.48
CA LYS A 178 -10.98 13.27 -2.79
C LYS A 178 -11.12 11.75 -2.63
N ALA A 179 -10.35 11.16 -1.72
CA ALA A 179 -10.32 9.72 -1.47
C ALA A 179 -11.50 9.20 -0.62
N ALA A 180 -12.36 10.08 -0.12
CA ALA A 180 -13.53 9.71 0.66
C ALA A 180 -14.79 9.72 -0.21
N ASN A 181 -15.67 8.76 0.07
CA ASN A 181 -17.07 8.78 -0.34
C ASN A 181 -17.86 9.58 0.71
N GLY A 182 -18.87 10.36 0.33
CA GLY A 182 -19.73 10.95 1.34
C GLY A 182 -20.86 11.80 0.83
N LEU A 183 -21.84 12.02 1.71
CA LEU A 183 -22.93 12.96 1.50
C LEU A 183 -22.39 14.39 1.40
N VAL A 184 -22.93 15.18 0.48
CA VAL A 184 -22.62 16.60 0.29
C VAL A 184 -23.92 17.37 0.22
N LEU A 185 -24.08 18.36 1.11
CA LEU A 185 -25.18 19.31 1.04
C LEU A 185 -24.92 20.35 -0.04
N VAL A 186 -25.89 20.56 -0.94
CA VAL A 186 -25.77 21.40 -2.13
C VAL A 186 -26.91 22.41 -2.17
N ALA A 187 -26.60 23.71 -2.18
CA ALA A 187 -27.62 24.73 -2.42
C ALA A 187 -27.91 24.88 -3.92
N LYS A 188 -29.20 24.98 -4.27
CA LYS A 188 -29.69 25.22 -5.64
C LYS A 188 -29.96 26.70 -5.92
N THR A 189 -30.06 27.54 -4.89
CA THR A 189 -30.29 28.99 -5.02
C THR A 189 -29.28 29.82 -4.23
N LYS A 190 -29.03 31.06 -4.67
CA LYS A 190 -28.07 31.98 -4.01
C LYS A 190 -28.48 32.29 -2.56
N GLN A 191 -29.78 32.50 -2.34
CA GLN A 191 -30.32 32.76 -1.00
C GLN A 191 -30.12 31.56 -0.07
N MET A 192 -30.46 30.35 -0.54
CA MET A 192 -30.30 29.13 0.25
C MET A 192 -28.84 28.85 0.59
N ARG A 193 -27.92 29.13 -0.35
CA ARG A 193 -26.48 28.99 -0.10
C ARG A 193 -26.03 29.81 1.12
N SER A 194 -26.39 31.09 1.19
CA SER A 194 -26.00 31.95 2.31
C SER A 194 -26.54 31.42 3.64
N THR A 195 -27.80 30.97 3.65
CA THR A 195 -28.43 30.38 4.83
C THR A 195 -27.72 29.09 5.27
N LEU A 196 -27.50 28.15 4.36
CA LEU A 196 -26.86 26.86 4.67
C LEU A 196 -25.39 27.02 5.06
N LEU A 197 -24.65 27.95 4.46
CA LEU A 197 -23.28 28.27 4.88
C LEU A 197 -23.24 28.83 6.30
N GLN A 198 -24.16 29.72 6.65
CA GLN A 198 -24.24 30.24 8.02
C GLN A 198 -24.61 29.13 9.01
N MET A 199 -25.61 28.31 8.68
CA MET A 199 -25.96 27.13 9.48
C MET A 199 -24.77 26.17 9.67
N HIS A 200 -23.96 25.96 8.62
CA HIS A 200 -22.77 25.15 8.69
C HIS A 200 -21.74 25.72 9.67
N LYS A 201 -21.44 27.02 9.56
CA LYS A 201 -20.51 27.75 10.44
C LYS A 201 -20.97 27.72 11.90
N ASP A 202 -22.27 27.90 12.14
CA ASP A 202 -22.88 27.89 13.47
C ASP A 202 -22.98 26.48 14.10
N GLY A 203 -22.53 25.43 13.41
CA GLY A 203 -22.64 24.05 13.92
C GLY A 203 -24.06 23.48 13.90
N ARG A 204 -25.00 24.12 13.18
CA ARG A 204 -26.40 23.66 13.05
C ARG A 204 -26.58 22.54 12.02
N ILE A 205 -25.49 22.08 11.42
CA ILE A 205 -25.46 20.94 10.48
C ILE A 205 -24.52 19.88 11.04
N THR A 206 -25.11 18.81 11.55
CA THR A 206 -24.38 17.67 12.12
C THR A 206 -23.92 16.76 10.99
N ARG A 207 -22.63 16.38 11.03
CA ARG A 207 -21.97 15.53 10.04
C ARG A 207 -21.39 14.32 10.76
N THR A 208 -21.79 13.12 10.39
CA THR A 208 -21.23 11.90 10.98
C THR A 208 -20.34 11.17 9.99
N TYR A 209 -19.05 11.08 10.31
CA TYR A 209 -18.07 10.33 9.54
C TYR A 209 -17.92 8.92 10.09
N ARG A 210 -18.09 7.92 9.23
CA ARG A 210 -17.73 6.54 9.51
C ARG A 210 -16.26 6.33 9.18
N VAL A 211 -15.48 5.88 10.15
CA VAL A 211 -14.03 5.71 10.01
C VAL A 211 -13.60 4.35 10.54
N VAL A 212 -12.65 3.70 9.87
CA VAL A 212 -11.94 2.53 10.42
C VAL A 212 -10.51 2.94 10.76
N CYS A 213 -10.10 2.73 12.01
CA CYS A 213 -8.78 3.08 12.51
C CYS A 213 -8.08 1.92 13.22
N HIS A 214 -6.76 2.02 13.33
CA HIS A 214 -5.93 1.05 14.06
C HIS A 214 -6.21 1.11 15.57
N GLY A 215 -6.03 -0.02 16.26
CA GLY A 215 -6.18 -0.15 17.70
C GLY A 215 -7.63 -0.30 18.18
N ALA A 216 -7.79 -0.77 19.41
CA ALA A 216 -9.06 -0.78 20.12
C ALA A 216 -9.31 0.59 20.75
N TRP A 217 -10.29 1.33 20.26
CA TRP A 217 -10.70 2.62 20.80
C TRP A 217 -11.32 2.41 22.17
N LYS A 218 -10.91 3.21 23.15
CA LYS A 218 -11.50 3.23 24.49
C LYS A 218 -12.29 4.52 24.63
N GLU A 219 -13.50 4.46 25.17
CA GLU A 219 -14.27 5.67 25.48
C GLU A 219 -13.43 6.58 26.37
N GLN A 220 -13.22 7.81 25.90
CA GLN A 220 -12.49 8.81 26.64
C GLN A 220 -13.51 9.61 27.43
N SER A 221 -13.36 9.62 28.77
CA SER A 221 -14.02 10.61 29.62
C SER A 221 -13.63 12.00 29.12
N ALA A 222 -14.63 12.76 28.65
CA ALA A 222 -14.59 14.16 28.21
C ALA A 222 -13.19 14.71 27.87
N VAL A 223 -12.90 14.85 26.56
CA VAL A 223 -11.69 15.43 25.95
C VAL A 223 -10.95 16.40 26.88
N SER A 224 -10.05 15.87 27.71
CA SER A 224 -9.20 16.68 28.58
C SER A 224 -7.90 16.93 27.82
N HIS A 225 -7.62 18.20 27.55
CA HIS A 225 -6.42 18.69 26.87
C HIS A 225 -5.14 18.09 27.49
N ALA A 226 -4.52 17.15 26.78
CA ALA A 226 -3.21 16.63 27.12
C ALA A 226 -2.25 16.86 25.95
N SER A 227 -2.00 18.14 25.64
CA SER A 227 -0.83 18.55 24.88
C SER A 227 0.39 18.45 25.81
N ASN A 228 1.07 17.31 25.82
CA ASN A 228 2.51 17.18 26.12
C ASN A 228 2.85 15.71 26.32
N GLN A 229 3.20 15.01 25.24
CA GLN A 229 4.13 13.86 25.17
C GLN A 229 4.02 13.20 23.78
N LEU A 230 4.53 13.87 22.75
CA LEU A 230 4.74 13.32 21.41
C LEU A 230 6.24 13.20 21.12
N GLU A 231 6.64 12.07 20.53
CA GLU A 231 7.98 11.77 20.04
C GLU A 231 8.51 12.86 19.08
N PRO A 232 9.81 13.24 19.13
CA PRO A 232 10.35 14.39 18.39
C PRO A 232 10.19 14.31 16.86
N ALA A 233 10.04 13.12 16.28
CA ALA A 233 9.93 12.89 14.83
C ALA A 233 8.54 13.19 14.23
N LEU A 234 7.55 13.61 15.05
CA LEU A 234 6.21 14.01 14.61
C LEU A 234 5.95 15.51 14.79
N ARG A 235 6.98 16.29 15.12
CA ARG A 235 6.95 17.75 15.20
C ARG A 235 7.15 18.35 13.81
N ASP A 236 6.17 18.18 12.95
CA ASP A 236 6.03 19.04 11.78
C ASP A 236 4.88 20.02 12.07
N ASP A 237 5.02 21.29 11.65
CA ASP A 237 4.38 22.53 12.15
C ASP A 237 2.83 22.63 12.11
N THR A 238 2.11 21.50 12.06
CA THR A 238 0.64 21.47 12.08
C THR A 238 0.10 21.31 13.50
N PHE A 239 -0.19 22.46 14.13
CA PHE A 239 -0.96 22.56 15.37
C PHE A 239 -2.21 21.63 15.31
N VAL A 240 -2.28 20.62 16.17
CA VAL A 240 -3.48 19.77 16.31
C VAL A 240 -4.42 20.45 17.29
N ASP A 241 -5.39 21.19 16.75
CA ASP A 241 -6.45 21.76 17.57
C ASP A 241 -7.35 20.63 18.07
N ALA A 242 -7.19 20.25 19.34
CA ALA A 242 -7.95 19.19 19.99
C ALA A 242 -9.47 19.48 20.02
N ASP A 243 -9.86 20.73 19.72
CA ASP A 243 -11.23 21.20 19.63
C ASP A 243 -11.93 20.90 18.29
N CYS A 244 -11.30 20.19 17.35
CA CYS A 244 -11.91 19.90 16.05
C CYS A 244 -12.99 18.79 16.08
N ILE A 245 -13.02 17.95 17.13
CA ILE A 245 -13.97 16.84 17.28
C ILE A 245 -14.99 17.15 18.37
N ASP A 246 -16.27 16.99 18.06
CA ASP A 246 -17.36 17.13 19.02
C ASP A 246 -17.55 15.83 19.81
N SER A 247 -17.70 14.72 19.09
CA SER A 247 -17.89 13.39 19.72
C SER A 247 -17.39 12.25 18.84
N VAL A 248 -17.08 11.13 19.49
CA VAL A 248 -16.67 9.88 18.87
C VAL A 248 -17.45 8.74 19.50
N HIS A 249 -18.16 7.96 18.67
CA HIS A 249 -18.92 6.79 19.11
C HIS A 249 -18.34 5.53 18.50
N ILE A 250 -18.14 4.50 19.33
CA ILE A 250 -17.69 3.20 18.87
C ILE A 250 -18.86 2.49 18.18
N VAL A 251 -18.67 2.09 16.93
CA VAL A 251 -19.60 1.24 16.20
C VAL A 251 -19.26 -0.22 16.44
N GLN A 252 -18.00 -0.58 16.28
CA GLN A 252 -17.52 -1.96 16.44
C GLN A 252 -16.00 -1.98 16.65
N ILE A 253 -15.52 -2.90 17.48
CA ILE A 253 -14.09 -3.24 17.57
C ILE A 253 -13.91 -4.64 16.99
N THR A 254 -12.98 -4.78 16.05
CA THR A 254 -12.68 -6.05 15.37
C THR A 254 -11.25 -6.49 15.67
N PRO A 255 -11.01 -7.72 16.14
CA PRO A 255 -9.66 -8.25 16.33
C PRO A 255 -8.86 -8.22 15.02
N SER A 256 -7.57 -7.86 15.12
CA SER A 256 -6.65 -7.83 13.98
C SER A 256 -5.31 -8.41 14.40
N ASN A 257 -4.71 -9.26 13.55
CA ASN A 257 -3.38 -9.80 13.83
C ASN A 257 -2.28 -8.74 13.77
N GLU A 258 -2.43 -7.74 12.88
CA GLU A 258 -1.40 -6.72 12.65
C GLU A 258 -1.54 -5.54 13.60
N ALA A 259 -2.76 -5.07 13.83
CA ALA A 259 -3.03 -3.89 14.66
C ALA A 259 -3.45 -4.22 16.10
N GLY A 260 -3.50 -5.52 16.46
CA GLY A 260 -4.16 -6.02 17.67
C GLY A 260 -5.70 -5.95 17.57
N SER A 261 -6.22 -4.79 17.20
CA SER A 261 -7.62 -4.56 16.85
C SER A 261 -7.74 -3.41 15.86
N VAL A 262 -8.88 -3.33 15.18
CA VAL A 262 -9.31 -2.16 14.41
C VAL A 262 -10.65 -1.69 14.94
N SER A 263 -10.82 -0.38 15.07
CA SER A 263 -12.06 0.22 15.56
C SER A 263 -12.80 0.90 14.41
N THR A 264 -14.09 0.61 14.30
CA THR A 264 -15.01 1.34 13.45
C THR A 264 -15.72 2.37 14.31
N LEU A 265 -15.60 3.64 13.93
CA LEU A 265 -16.05 4.79 14.71
C LEU A 265 -17.02 5.64 13.90
N ASN A 266 -18.01 6.21 14.57
CA ASN A 266 -18.74 7.38 14.11
C ASN A 266 -18.10 8.62 14.74
N VAL A 267 -17.51 9.48 13.93
CA VAL A 267 -16.84 10.72 14.37
C VAL A 267 -17.69 11.92 13.94
N ILE A 268 -18.01 12.79 14.88
CA ILE A 268 -18.76 14.02 14.65
C ILE A 268 -17.78 15.19 14.87
N PRO A 269 -17.34 15.88 13.81
CA PRO A 269 -16.46 17.04 13.94
C PRO A 269 -17.26 18.31 14.28
N ARG A 270 -16.64 19.24 15.03
CA ARG A 270 -17.17 20.61 15.19
C ARG A 270 -17.21 21.34 13.84
N SER A 271 -17.98 22.42 13.73
CA SER A 271 -18.19 23.14 12.46
C SER A 271 -16.88 23.61 11.81
N SER A 272 -16.88 23.81 10.49
CA SER A 272 -15.73 24.26 9.67
C SER A 272 -14.59 23.24 9.46
N PHE A 273 -14.49 22.18 10.27
CA PHE A 273 -13.38 21.22 10.12
C PHE A 273 -13.62 20.18 9.01
N MET A 274 -12.55 19.82 8.29
CA MET A 274 -12.53 18.85 7.18
C MET A 274 -12.12 17.44 7.62
N GLY A 275 -12.28 16.46 6.72
CA GLY A 275 -11.90 15.06 6.96
C GLY A 275 -10.42 14.86 7.31
N VAL A 276 -9.52 15.70 6.81
CA VAL A 276 -8.09 15.64 7.15
C VAL A 276 -7.85 15.88 8.65
N ASN A 277 -8.68 16.68 9.30
CA ASN A 277 -8.57 16.97 10.74
C ASN A 277 -8.99 15.75 11.57
N ILE A 278 -9.97 14.97 11.09
CA ILE A 278 -10.32 13.68 11.70
C ILE A 278 -9.12 12.73 11.64
N ARG A 279 -8.39 12.70 10.52
CA ARG A 279 -7.21 11.84 10.37
C ARG A 279 -6.06 12.27 11.28
N ARG A 280 -5.79 13.58 11.36
CA ARG A 280 -4.78 14.16 12.28
C ARG A 280 -5.12 13.88 13.74
N TYR A 281 -6.37 14.11 14.15
CA TYR A 281 -6.85 13.81 15.50
C TYR A 281 -6.69 12.33 15.84
N LEU A 282 -7.18 11.44 14.98
CA LEU A 282 -7.08 10.00 15.25
C LEU A 282 -5.62 9.51 15.27
N LEU A 283 -4.74 10.08 14.44
CA LEU A 283 -3.30 9.83 14.48
C LEU A 283 -2.66 10.30 15.79
N SER A 284 -2.98 11.51 16.28
CA SER A 284 -2.42 12.03 17.54
C SER A 284 -2.85 11.19 18.74
N MET A 285 -4.04 10.58 18.68
CA MET A 285 -4.53 9.61 19.66
C MET A 285 -3.95 8.20 19.48
N ARG A 286 -2.94 8.01 18.61
CA ARG A 286 -2.32 6.71 18.26
C ARG A 286 -3.28 5.69 17.64
N HIS A 287 -4.36 6.18 17.03
CA HIS A 287 -5.36 5.40 16.30
C HIS A 287 -5.43 5.85 14.83
N PRO A 288 -4.34 5.79 14.03
CA PRO A 288 -4.37 6.27 12.66
C PRO A 288 -5.49 5.60 11.84
N VAL A 289 -6.10 6.37 10.94
CA VAL A 289 -7.10 5.84 10.00
C VAL A 289 -6.45 4.82 9.06
N VAL A 290 -7.18 3.75 8.72
CA VAL A 290 -6.71 2.77 7.73
C VAL A 290 -6.73 3.41 6.34
N GLY A 291 -5.57 3.45 5.67
CA GLY A 291 -5.43 4.05 4.34
C GLY A 291 -3.98 4.21 3.91
N GLU A 292 -3.79 4.81 2.72
CA GLU A 292 -2.47 5.08 2.10
C GLU A 292 -2.27 6.56 1.77
N SER A 293 -3.01 7.45 2.44
CA SER A 293 -2.88 8.90 2.30
C SER A 293 -2.08 9.49 3.47
N GLY A 294 -1.61 10.74 3.39
CA GLY A 294 -0.93 11.39 4.53
C GLY A 294 -1.75 11.32 5.81
N ASN A 295 -1.15 11.18 6.99
CA ASN A 295 -1.85 10.97 8.27
C ASN A 295 -2.69 9.67 8.38
N THR A 296 -2.38 8.65 7.58
CA THR A 296 -3.02 7.32 7.67
C THR A 296 -1.98 6.20 7.77
N ARG A 297 -2.42 4.99 8.11
CA ARG A 297 -1.54 3.81 8.16
C ARG A 297 -2.20 2.64 7.42
N PRO A 298 -1.55 2.01 6.44
CA PRO A 298 -2.12 0.85 5.76
C PRO A 298 -2.03 -0.40 6.64
N LEU A 299 -2.95 -1.34 6.43
CA LEU A 299 -2.79 -2.73 6.86
C LEU A 299 -2.16 -3.50 5.69
N LYS A 300 -1.20 -4.40 5.95
CA LYS A 300 -0.49 -5.18 4.91
C LYS A 300 -1.44 -5.90 3.96
N ALA A 301 -2.49 -6.47 4.53
CA ALA A 301 -3.53 -7.19 3.82
C ALA A 301 -4.42 -6.30 2.91
N ASN A 302 -4.42 -4.97 3.13
CA ASN A 302 -5.34 -4.01 2.52
C ASN A 302 -4.63 -2.87 1.79
N ARG A 303 -3.43 -3.13 1.27
CA ARG A 303 -2.76 -2.18 0.36
C ARG A 303 -3.59 -1.90 -0.88
N ASN A 304 -3.51 -0.68 -1.41
CA ASN A 304 -4.22 -0.18 -2.59
C ASN A 304 -5.77 -0.22 -2.49
N LYS A 305 -6.34 -0.16 -1.28
CA LYS A 305 -7.81 -0.15 -1.05
C LYS A 305 -8.37 1.24 -0.72
N GLY A 306 -7.53 2.27 -0.80
CA GLY A 306 -7.89 3.66 -0.56
C GLY A 306 -8.21 3.96 0.90
N LEU A 307 -8.88 5.09 1.14
CA LEU A 307 -9.15 5.60 2.48
C LEU A 307 -10.39 4.95 3.12
N PHE A 308 -10.29 4.55 4.39
CA PHE A 308 -11.41 4.04 5.19
C PHE A 308 -12.04 5.14 6.05
N SER A 309 -12.52 6.18 5.37
CA SER A 309 -13.33 7.26 5.94
C SER A 309 -14.44 7.65 4.96
N ALA A 310 -15.65 7.85 5.46
CA ALA A 310 -16.79 8.28 4.67
C ALA A 310 -17.76 9.15 5.47
N LEU A 311 -18.30 10.22 4.87
CA LEU A 311 -19.37 11.02 5.48
C LEU A 311 -20.71 10.33 5.25
N VAL A 312 -21.22 9.63 6.27
CA VAL A 312 -22.36 8.72 6.14
C VAL A 312 -23.68 9.29 6.64
N LYS A 313 -23.67 10.40 7.39
CA LYS A 313 -24.91 11.01 7.88
C LYS A 313 -24.84 12.53 7.86
N LEU A 314 -25.94 13.16 7.47
CA LEU A 314 -26.18 14.59 7.60
C LEU A 314 -27.50 14.83 8.33
N GLU A 315 -27.48 15.67 9.36
CA GLU A 315 -28.67 16.04 10.14
C GLU A 315 -28.74 17.55 10.36
N PHE A 316 -29.87 18.16 10.06
CA PHE A 316 -30.12 19.60 10.26
C PHE A 316 -31.62 19.91 10.20
N ILE A 317 -32.00 21.11 10.61
CA ILE A 317 -33.37 21.60 10.48
C ILE A 317 -33.51 22.35 9.16
N HIS A 318 -34.51 22.02 8.35
CA HIS A 318 -34.80 22.71 7.10
C HIS A 318 -35.09 24.19 7.38
N PRO A 319 -34.33 25.14 6.80
CA PRO A 319 -34.38 26.55 7.20
C PRO A 319 -35.70 27.27 6.92
N LEU A 320 -36.47 26.84 5.90
CA LEU A 320 -37.77 27.44 5.57
C LEU A 320 -38.96 26.73 6.23
N THR A 321 -39.00 25.39 6.22
CA THR A 321 -40.15 24.63 6.71
C THR A 321 -40.05 24.24 8.19
N GLY A 322 -38.86 24.30 8.79
CA GLY A 322 -38.62 23.82 10.16
C GLY A 322 -38.60 22.30 10.30
N ALA A 323 -38.76 21.54 9.21
CA ALA A 323 -38.72 20.08 9.24
C ALA A 323 -37.32 19.54 9.57
N ALA A 324 -37.24 18.47 10.36
CA ALA A 324 -35.97 17.79 10.60
C ALA A 324 -35.56 16.99 9.35
N ILE A 325 -34.34 17.24 8.85
CA ILE A 325 -33.74 16.52 7.73
C ILE A 325 -32.65 15.60 8.29
N ALA A 326 -32.77 14.31 8.03
CA ALA A 326 -31.77 13.30 8.37
C ALA A 326 -31.54 12.40 7.16
N VAL A 327 -30.36 12.53 6.53
CA VAL A 327 -29.98 11.72 5.37
C VAL A 327 -28.85 10.79 5.78
N GLN A 328 -29.05 9.49 5.56
CA GLN A 328 -28.10 8.43 5.89
C GLN A 328 -27.66 7.68 4.63
N LEU A 329 -26.35 7.47 4.52
CA LEU A 329 -25.71 6.61 3.55
C LEU A 329 -25.34 5.29 4.23
N GLU A 330 -25.49 4.18 3.51
CA GLU A 330 -24.95 2.90 3.94
C GLU A 330 -23.42 2.96 4.01
N GLU A 331 -22.84 2.19 4.93
CA GLU A 331 -21.40 2.10 5.03
C GLU A 331 -20.81 1.49 3.74
N PRO A 332 -19.73 2.06 3.16
CA PRO A 332 -19.11 1.47 1.98
C PRO A 332 -18.69 0.01 2.24
N ALA A 333 -19.13 -0.92 1.38
CA ALA A 333 -18.93 -2.36 1.53
C ALA A 333 -17.48 -2.79 1.83
N LYS A 334 -16.49 -2.01 1.35
CA LYS A 334 -15.07 -2.28 1.63
C LYS A 334 -14.73 -2.27 3.12
N PHE A 335 -15.44 -1.51 3.96
CA PHE A 335 -15.21 -1.40 5.40
C PHE A 335 -15.56 -2.72 6.09
N GLU A 336 -16.73 -3.28 5.81
CA GLU A 336 -17.15 -4.60 6.31
C GLU A 336 -16.26 -5.72 5.79
N GLN A 337 -15.90 -5.70 4.50
CA GLN A 337 -14.97 -6.69 3.94
C GLN A 337 -13.62 -6.70 4.65
N LEU A 338 -13.11 -5.52 5.03
CA LEU A 338 -11.89 -5.40 5.83
C LEU A 338 -12.07 -6.03 7.21
N ARG A 339 -13.18 -5.74 7.91
CA ARG A 339 -13.46 -6.34 9.24
C ARG A 339 -13.58 -7.85 9.18
N ILE A 340 -14.36 -8.39 8.26
CA ILE A 340 -14.52 -9.85 8.07
C ILE A 340 -13.15 -10.51 7.83
N ARG A 341 -12.30 -9.88 7.02
CA ARG A 341 -10.97 -10.41 6.71
C ARG A 341 -10.08 -10.44 7.95
N GLU A 342 -10.01 -9.34 8.70
CA GLU A 342 -9.19 -9.24 9.92
C GLU A 342 -9.67 -10.23 10.98
N GLN A 343 -10.99 -10.33 11.20
CA GLN A 343 -11.58 -11.27 12.14
C GLN A 343 -11.26 -12.73 11.77
N ARG A 344 -11.44 -13.13 10.51
CA ARG A 344 -11.10 -14.49 10.04
C ARG A 344 -9.61 -14.78 10.18
N ALA A 345 -8.75 -13.81 9.89
CA ALA A 345 -7.31 -13.96 10.06
C ALA A 345 -6.94 -14.18 11.54
N CYS A 346 -7.56 -13.42 12.44
CA CYS A 346 -7.35 -13.56 13.88
C CYS A 346 -7.84 -14.91 14.41
N GLN A 347 -9.06 -15.32 14.05
CA GLN A 347 -9.63 -16.61 14.43
C GLN A 347 -8.77 -17.79 13.94
N ARG A 348 -8.27 -17.74 12.70
CA ARG A 348 -7.36 -18.78 12.18
C ARG A 348 -6.06 -18.85 12.97
N ARG A 349 -5.48 -17.70 13.33
CA ARG A 349 -4.28 -17.67 14.17
C ARG A 349 -4.56 -18.29 15.53
N GLN A 350 -5.64 -17.88 16.20
CA GLN A 350 -6.03 -18.43 17.51
C GLN A 350 -6.29 -19.95 17.46
N ALA A 351 -6.94 -20.45 16.41
CA ALA A 351 -7.17 -21.87 16.22
C ALA A 351 -5.87 -22.66 16.00
N ASN A 352 -4.95 -22.11 15.20
CA ASN A 352 -3.62 -22.71 15.00
C ASN A 352 -2.82 -22.72 16.30
N ASP A 353 -2.80 -21.59 17.00
CA ASP A 353 -2.16 -21.41 18.29
C ASP A 353 -2.67 -22.46 19.32
N GLN A 354 -3.99 -22.64 19.40
CA GLN A 354 -4.62 -23.66 20.25
C GLN A 354 -4.24 -25.09 19.85
N ASN A 355 -4.15 -25.38 18.55
CA ASN A 355 -3.76 -26.69 18.06
C ASN A 355 -2.30 -27.00 18.40
N GLU A 356 -1.39 -26.03 18.23
CA GLU A 356 0.02 -26.18 18.59
C GLU A 356 0.22 -26.41 20.09
N LEU A 357 -0.49 -25.67 20.94
CA LEU A 357 -0.46 -25.88 22.40
C LEU A 357 -0.94 -27.28 22.79
N LYS A 358 -2.07 -27.72 22.24
CA LYS A 358 -2.61 -29.08 22.49
C LYS A 358 -1.65 -30.16 22.05
N LYS A 359 -1.05 -30.02 20.86
CA LYS A 359 -0.03 -30.96 20.34
C LYS A 359 1.22 -31.00 21.23
N GLY A 360 1.58 -29.86 21.83
CA GLY A 360 2.68 -29.72 22.77
C GLY A 360 2.38 -30.13 24.21
N GLY A 361 1.16 -30.56 24.52
CA GLY A 361 0.75 -30.92 25.88
C GLY A 361 0.63 -29.75 26.85
N LEU A 362 0.48 -28.51 26.36
CA LEU A 362 0.33 -27.30 27.17
C LEU A 362 -1.14 -26.82 27.19
N GLU A 363 -1.61 -26.40 28.37
CA GLU A 363 -2.96 -25.85 28.53
C GLU A 363 -3.06 -24.37 28.14
N LEU A 364 -4.27 -23.95 27.73
CA LEU A 364 -4.57 -22.57 27.31
C LEU A 364 -4.33 -21.50 28.39
N ALA A 365 -4.39 -21.89 29.67
CA ALA A 365 -4.13 -20.98 30.80
C ALA A 365 -2.69 -20.45 30.79
N VAL A 366 -1.72 -21.27 30.39
CA VAL A 366 -0.30 -20.88 30.24
C VAL A 366 -0.11 -19.84 29.12
N ALA A 367 -0.99 -19.85 28.11
CA ALA A 367 -0.93 -18.91 27.00
C ALA A 367 -1.58 -17.54 27.28
N HIS A 368 -2.37 -17.40 28.37
CA HIS A 368 -2.96 -16.12 28.77
C HIS A 368 -1.99 -15.25 29.58
N ASP A 369 -1.03 -15.84 30.29
CA ASP A 369 -0.05 -15.15 31.15
C ASP A 369 1.26 -14.80 30.41
N ARG A 370 1.25 -14.92 29.07
CA ARG A 370 2.42 -14.62 28.24
C ARG A 370 2.60 -13.13 28.03
N LYS A 371 3.86 -12.70 27.86
CA LYS A 371 4.11 -11.50 27.04
C LYS A 371 3.46 -11.74 25.68
N ALA A 372 2.56 -10.84 25.26
CA ALA A 372 1.61 -11.03 24.15
C ALA A 372 2.24 -11.50 22.82
N ASP A 373 3.56 -11.42 22.69
CA ASP A 373 4.29 -11.61 21.44
C ASP A 373 5.21 -12.84 21.40
N LEU A 374 5.38 -13.62 22.49
CA LEU A 374 6.23 -14.82 22.43
C LEU A 374 5.64 -15.88 21.47
N PRO A 375 6.41 -16.36 20.46
CA PRO A 375 5.95 -17.40 19.55
C PRO A 375 5.59 -18.71 20.28
N ILE A 376 4.45 -19.30 19.94
CA ILE A 376 3.97 -20.53 20.59
C ILE A 376 4.92 -21.71 20.37
N ALA A 377 5.57 -21.77 19.20
CA ALA A 377 6.57 -22.81 18.94
C ALA A 377 7.72 -22.81 19.96
N TYR A 378 8.14 -21.64 20.46
CA TYR A 378 9.15 -21.57 21.52
C TYR A 378 8.59 -21.85 22.91
N LEU A 379 7.31 -21.58 23.14
CA LEU A 379 6.64 -21.98 24.39
C LEU A 379 6.51 -23.50 24.49
N VAL A 380 6.11 -24.14 23.38
CA VAL A 380 6.03 -25.60 23.25
C VAL A 380 7.43 -26.23 23.16
N GLY A 381 8.40 -25.50 22.60
CA GLY A 381 9.74 -25.99 22.28
C GLY A 381 9.80 -26.89 21.04
N GLU A 382 8.73 -26.96 20.26
CA GLU A 382 8.63 -27.80 19.06
C GLU A 382 7.84 -27.15 17.91
N LYS A 383 8.11 -27.58 16.68
CA LYS A 383 7.41 -27.16 15.46
C LYS A 383 7.26 -28.31 14.45
N ASP A 384 6.08 -28.42 13.83
CA ASP A 384 5.86 -29.32 12.68
C ASP A 384 6.48 -28.74 11.39
N PHE A 385 7.16 -29.58 10.61
CA PHE A 385 7.72 -29.25 9.28
C PHE A 385 7.78 -30.51 8.39
N TYR A 386 7.23 -30.43 7.17
CA TYR A 386 7.26 -31.48 6.12
C TYR A 386 6.89 -32.91 6.57
N LYS A 387 5.95 -33.10 7.51
CA LYS A 387 5.54 -34.39 8.15
C LYS A 387 6.35 -34.82 9.37
N MET A 388 7.34 -34.04 9.80
CA MET A 388 8.15 -34.32 10.99
C MET A 388 7.94 -33.23 12.05
N ARG A 389 8.28 -33.54 13.30
CA ARG A 389 8.26 -32.59 14.43
C ARG A 389 9.69 -32.31 14.87
N PHE A 390 10.08 -31.05 14.95
CA PHE A 390 11.42 -30.63 15.34
C PHE A 390 11.39 -29.86 16.65
N LYS A 391 12.35 -30.11 17.53
CA LYS A 391 12.70 -29.21 18.63
C LYS A 391 13.17 -27.88 18.05
N VAL A 392 12.69 -26.79 18.65
CA VAL A 392 13.06 -25.42 18.30
C VAL A 392 13.39 -24.64 19.56
N SER A 393 14.29 -23.69 19.44
CA SER A 393 14.63 -22.75 20.51
C SER A 393 14.93 -21.37 19.92
N PRO A 394 15.05 -20.32 20.75
CA PRO A 394 15.48 -19.00 20.29
C PRO A 394 16.86 -18.97 19.58
N ALA A 395 17.61 -20.07 19.58
CA ALA A 395 18.85 -20.21 18.82
C ALA A 395 18.62 -20.50 17.32
N THR A 396 17.41 -20.86 16.91
CA THR A 396 17.09 -21.30 15.53
C THR A 396 15.90 -20.54 14.97
N LEU A 397 15.83 -20.34 13.66
CA LEU A 397 14.59 -19.90 13.00
C LEU A 397 13.49 -20.95 13.19
N ILE A 398 12.27 -20.53 13.54
CA ILE A 398 11.14 -21.46 13.59
C ILE A 398 10.84 -21.93 12.15
N PRO A 399 10.83 -23.25 11.86
CA PRO A 399 10.55 -23.78 10.52
C PRO A 399 9.28 -23.17 9.91
N ARG A 400 9.40 -22.72 8.64
CA ARG A 400 8.32 -22.05 7.92
C ARG A 400 7.68 -23.01 6.91
N PRO A 401 6.33 -22.98 6.75
CA PRO A 401 5.68 -23.78 5.71
C PRO A 401 6.15 -23.44 4.29
N SER A 402 6.61 -22.21 4.03
CA SER A 402 7.17 -21.82 2.73
C SER A 402 8.44 -22.61 2.39
N THR A 403 9.25 -22.95 3.40
CA THR A 403 10.51 -23.68 3.24
C THR A 403 10.30 -25.14 2.82
N GLU A 404 9.10 -25.69 3.01
CA GLU A 404 8.76 -27.04 2.54
C GLU A 404 8.87 -27.16 1.01
N THR A 405 8.73 -26.05 0.27
CA THR A 405 8.93 -26.02 -1.19
C THR A 405 10.34 -26.48 -1.62
N LEU A 406 11.36 -26.22 -0.81
CA LEU A 406 12.74 -26.68 -1.08
C LEU A 406 12.83 -28.20 -0.93
N VAL A 407 12.10 -28.77 0.04
CA VAL A 407 12.07 -30.22 0.26
C VAL A 407 11.41 -30.91 -0.94
N GLU A 408 10.27 -30.39 -1.39
CA GLU A 408 9.54 -30.90 -2.55
C GLU A 408 10.39 -30.83 -3.83
N ALA A 409 11.05 -29.70 -4.07
CA ALA A 409 11.95 -29.51 -5.21
C ALA A 409 13.11 -30.51 -5.22
N SER A 410 13.76 -30.69 -4.07
CA SER A 410 14.89 -31.59 -3.92
C SER A 410 14.51 -33.05 -4.14
N ILE A 411 13.37 -33.49 -3.60
CA ILE A 411 12.86 -34.85 -3.79
C ILE A 411 12.52 -35.11 -5.26
N ALA A 412 11.92 -34.14 -5.95
CA ALA A 412 11.59 -34.26 -7.37
C ALA A 412 12.84 -34.47 -8.24
N LEU A 413 13.97 -33.84 -7.89
CA LEU A 413 15.23 -33.94 -8.63
C LEU A 413 16.01 -35.25 -8.37
N THR A 414 15.86 -35.83 -7.17
CA THR A 414 16.78 -36.88 -6.68
C THR A 414 16.11 -38.20 -6.34
N LYS A 415 14.83 -38.36 -6.68
CA LYS A 415 14.04 -39.55 -6.37
C LYS A 415 14.79 -40.85 -6.74
N ASN A 416 14.87 -41.77 -5.78
CA ASN A 416 15.52 -43.09 -5.89
C ASN A 416 17.04 -43.09 -6.16
N ARG A 417 17.73 -41.98 -5.92
CA ARG A 417 19.20 -41.91 -6.03
C ARG A 417 19.83 -41.83 -4.64
N ALA A 418 21.00 -42.46 -4.48
CA ALA A 418 21.88 -42.13 -3.37
C ALA A 418 22.50 -40.77 -3.66
N VAL A 419 22.21 -39.78 -2.81
CA VAL A 419 22.67 -38.40 -2.97
C VAL A 419 23.28 -37.89 -1.67
N LYS A 420 24.31 -37.07 -1.81
CA LYS A 420 24.93 -36.31 -0.73
C LYS A 420 24.38 -34.90 -0.72
N ILE A 421 23.81 -34.49 0.42
CA ILE A 421 23.12 -33.20 0.57
C ILE A 421 23.93 -32.30 1.50
N LEU A 422 24.17 -31.06 1.09
CA LEU A 422 24.71 -29.98 1.92
C LEU A 422 23.59 -28.99 2.25
N ASP A 423 23.32 -28.80 3.53
CA ASP A 423 22.33 -27.82 4.02
C ASP A 423 23.06 -26.63 4.66
N VAL A 424 23.07 -25.48 3.99
CA VAL A 424 23.82 -24.29 4.41
C VAL A 424 22.89 -23.34 5.18
N GLY A 425 23.27 -23.02 6.42
CA GLY A 425 22.38 -22.35 7.37
C GLY A 425 21.34 -23.32 7.95
N THR A 426 21.78 -24.52 8.33
CA THR A 426 20.88 -25.65 8.67
C THR A 426 19.92 -25.35 9.83
N GLY A 427 20.26 -24.41 10.72
CA GLY A 427 19.40 -23.98 11.82
C GLY A 427 19.03 -25.14 12.73
N SER A 428 17.73 -25.45 12.83
CA SER A 428 17.21 -26.60 13.60
C SER A 428 17.47 -27.96 12.93
N GLY A 429 18.10 -28.00 11.76
CA GLY A 429 18.29 -29.19 10.94
C GLY A 429 17.05 -29.61 10.15
N CYS A 430 15.96 -28.84 10.20
CA CYS A 430 14.67 -29.27 9.68
C CYS A 430 14.68 -29.59 8.18
N LEU A 431 15.43 -28.82 7.38
CA LEU A 431 15.52 -29.02 5.93
C LEU A 431 16.29 -30.29 5.59
N LEU A 432 17.54 -30.42 6.08
CA LEU A 432 18.35 -31.63 5.91
C LEU A 432 17.63 -32.89 6.40
N LEU A 433 17.10 -32.88 7.63
CA LEU A 433 16.52 -34.07 8.25
C LEU A 433 15.22 -34.49 7.56
N ALA A 434 14.39 -33.54 7.10
CA ALA A 434 13.21 -33.85 6.28
C ALA A 434 13.58 -34.52 4.95
N LEU A 435 14.66 -34.07 4.31
CA LEU A 435 15.19 -34.68 3.10
C LEU A 435 15.71 -36.09 3.36
N LEU A 436 16.52 -36.29 4.40
CA LEU A 436 17.04 -37.62 4.75
C LEU A 436 15.93 -38.60 5.15
N HIS A 437 14.88 -38.13 5.83
CA HIS A 437 13.71 -38.94 6.13
C HIS A 437 12.98 -39.39 4.85
N SER A 438 12.87 -38.50 3.86
CA SER A 438 12.14 -38.75 2.61
C SER A 438 12.97 -39.47 1.54
N LEU A 439 14.29 -39.42 1.65
CA LEU A 439 15.27 -40.02 0.75
C LEU A 439 16.12 -41.04 1.54
N PRO A 440 15.68 -42.31 1.64
CA PRO A 440 16.33 -43.31 2.51
C PRO A 440 17.79 -43.61 2.18
N LEU A 441 18.20 -43.40 0.92
CA LEU A 441 19.56 -43.63 0.44
C LEU A 441 20.46 -42.38 0.55
N ALA A 442 19.91 -41.24 0.96
CA ALA A 442 20.67 -40.00 1.07
C ALA A 442 21.46 -39.94 2.38
N THR A 443 22.58 -39.22 2.32
CA THR A 443 23.36 -38.76 3.47
C THR A 443 23.54 -37.26 3.35
N GLY A 444 23.86 -36.55 4.42
CA GLY A 444 24.17 -35.14 4.28
C GLY A 444 24.85 -34.49 5.46
N THR A 445 25.27 -33.26 5.20
CA THR A 445 25.95 -32.40 6.16
C THR A 445 25.20 -31.09 6.29
N GLY A 446 24.87 -30.70 7.52
CA GLY A 446 24.36 -29.38 7.84
C GLY A 446 25.49 -28.46 8.30
N VAL A 447 25.57 -27.26 7.75
CA VAL A 447 26.53 -26.22 8.15
C VAL A 447 25.78 -25.04 8.73
N ASP A 448 26.22 -24.52 9.87
CA ASP A 448 25.68 -23.30 10.46
C ASP A 448 26.78 -22.49 11.16
N ILE A 449 26.61 -21.16 11.16
CA ILE A 449 27.51 -20.23 11.86
C ILE A 449 27.25 -20.23 13.37
N SER A 450 26.06 -20.66 13.80
CA SER A 450 25.64 -20.75 15.19
C SER A 450 25.85 -22.15 15.75
N LYS A 451 26.74 -22.28 16.74
CA LYS A 451 26.94 -23.55 17.47
C LYS A 451 25.68 -23.98 18.22
N ASP A 452 24.95 -23.03 18.80
CA ASP A 452 23.70 -23.29 19.51
C ASP A 452 22.63 -23.86 18.57
N ALA A 453 22.58 -23.39 17.32
CA ALA A 453 21.68 -23.94 16.30
C ALA A 453 22.07 -25.39 15.95
N LEU A 454 23.37 -25.66 15.77
CA LEU A 454 23.86 -27.01 15.49
C LEU A 454 23.54 -28.00 16.63
N ASP A 455 23.54 -27.55 17.88
CA ASP A 455 23.17 -28.43 19.01
C ASP A 455 21.67 -28.77 18.99
N VAL A 456 20.81 -27.84 18.56
CA VAL A 456 19.39 -28.13 18.27
C VAL A 456 19.27 -29.12 17.10
N ALA A 457 20.05 -28.93 16.03
CA ALA A 457 20.03 -29.82 14.86
C ALA A 457 20.47 -31.25 15.21
N LYS A 458 21.53 -31.43 16.02
CA LYS A 458 21.97 -32.73 16.54
C LYS A 458 20.91 -33.39 17.42
N THR A 459 20.25 -32.61 18.27
CA THR A 459 19.14 -33.08 19.10
C THR A 459 18.00 -33.61 18.22
N ASN A 460 17.66 -32.89 17.16
CA ASN A 460 16.65 -33.31 16.19
C ASN A 460 17.07 -34.55 15.38
N ALA A 461 18.34 -34.66 14.99
CA ALA A 461 18.82 -35.85 14.29
C ALA A 461 18.74 -37.10 15.17
N THR A 462 19.03 -36.95 16.47
CA THR A 462 18.85 -38.02 17.46
C THR A 462 17.38 -38.38 17.62
N LEU A 463 16.51 -37.38 17.78
CA LEU A 463 15.06 -37.56 17.92
C LEU A 463 14.45 -38.37 16.77
N HIS A 464 14.96 -38.18 15.56
CA HIS A 464 14.44 -38.83 14.34
C HIS A 464 15.24 -40.07 13.91
N GLY A 465 16.24 -40.50 14.68
CA GLY A 465 17.07 -41.68 14.35
C GLY A 465 17.90 -41.51 13.07
N LEU A 466 18.38 -40.29 12.80
CA LEU A 466 19.10 -39.92 11.58
C LEU A 466 20.58 -39.61 11.80
N THR A 467 21.11 -39.85 13.01
CA THR A 467 22.50 -39.55 13.39
C THR A 467 23.54 -40.22 12.49
N ASP A 468 23.24 -41.41 11.96
CA ASP A 468 24.18 -42.15 11.11
C ASP A 468 24.26 -41.60 9.67
N ARG A 469 23.29 -40.76 9.29
CA ARG A 469 23.18 -40.18 7.93
C ARG A 469 23.31 -38.67 7.90
N ALA A 470 23.32 -38.01 9.06
CA ALA A 470 23.42 -36.56 9.20
C ALA A 470 24.69 -36.20 10.00
N THR A 471 25.54 -35.35 9.42
CA THR A 471 26.66 -34.73 10.12
C THR A 471 26.42 -33.22 10.24
N PHE A 472 26.88 -32.60 11.33
CA PHE A 472 26.72 -31.17 11.55
C PHE A 472 28.06 -30.51 11.80
N GLN A 473 28.38 -29.48 11.02
CA GLN A 473 29.67 -28.79 11.05
C GLN A 473 29.47 -27.29 11.29
N TRP A 474 30.33 -26.72 12.12
CA TRP A 474 30.37 -25.27 12.33
C TRP A 474 31.13 -24.61 11.20
N GLY A 475 30.53 -23.60 10.58
CA GLY A 475 31.08 -23.00 9.38
C GLY A 475 30.38 -21.72 8.93
N ASP A 476 31.04 -20.97 8.06
CA ASP A 476 30.51 -19.75 7.46
C ASP A 476 30.12 -20.04 6.01
N MET A 477 28.90 -19.65 5.62
CA MET A 477 28.41 -19.81 4.25
C MET A 477 29.24 -19.07 3.19
N GLY A 478 29.95 -18.01 3.60
CA GLY A 478 30.88 -17.26 2.76
C GLY A 478 32.22 -17.96 2.57
N ASN A 479 32.51 -19.01 3.33
CA ASN A 479 33.75 -19.77 3.26
C ASN A 479 33.52 -21.27 3.54
N LEU A 480 32.67 -21.91 2.72
CA LEU A 480 32.30 -23.31 2.91
C LEU A 480 33.51 -24.25 2.88
N GLN A 481 34.52 -23.97 2.06
CA GLN A 481 35.71 -24.81 1.92
C GLN A 481 36.50 -24.98 3.23
N ASN A 482 36.37 -24.02 4.16
CA ASN A 482 37.03 -24.06 5.47
C ASN A 482 36.10 -24.55 6.60
N SER A 483 34.87 -24.96 6.27
CA SER A 483 33.83 -25.31 7.25
C SER A 483 33.91 -26.77 7.72
N GLY A 484 35.12 -27.28 7.93
CA GLY A 484 35.38 -28.68 8.29
C GLY A 484 35.68 -29.57 7.08
N ASP A 485 35.56 -30.88 7.26
CA ASP A 485 35.76 -31.84 6.17
C ASP A 485 34.49 -31.94 5.30
N LEU A 486 34.42 -31.05 4.32
CA LEU A 486 33.41 -31.00 3.27
C LEU A 486 33.90 -31.54 1.92
N SER A 487 35.03 -32.27 1.89
CA SER A 487 35.64 -32.87 0.68
C SER A 487 34.83 -34.06 0.11
N LYS A 488 33.52 -33.87 -0.04
CA LYS A 488 32.55 -34.96 -0.23
C LYS A 488 31.79 -34.91 -1.55
N SER A 489 32.02 -33.93 -2.43
CA SER A 489 31.34 -33.73 -3.72
C SER A 489 29.82 -33.91 -3.59
N PHE A 490 29.15 -32.94 -2.99
CA PHE A 490 27.71 -32.95 -2.73
C PHE A 490 26.90 -32.82 -4.04
N ASP A 491 25.87 -33.66 -4.19
CA ASP A 491 24.96 -33.64 -5.34
C ASP A 491 23.93 -32.51 -5.23
N LEU A 492 23.57 -32.12 -4.00
CA LEU A 492 22.61 -31.07 -3.71
C LEU A 492 23.15 -30.12 -2.65
N LEU A 493 23.03 -28.81 -2.90
CA LEU A 493 23.10 -27.77 -1.89
C LEU A 493 21.70 -27.19 -1.71
N VAL A 494 21.20 -27.20 -0.48
CA VAL A 494 19.94 -26.55 -0.10
C VAL A 494 20.25 -25.42 0.88
N CYS A 495 19.55 -24.29 0.77
CA CYS A 495 19.79 -23.15 1.65
C CYS A 495 18.53 -22.29 1.77
N ASN A 496 18.14 -22.00 3.02
CA ASN A 496 17.19 -20.94 3.36
C ASN A 496 17.97 -19.81 4.07
N PRO A 497 18.57 -18.87 3.32
CA PRO A 497 19.43 -17.84 3.90
C PRO A 497 18.60 -16.72 4.55
N PRO A 498 19.18 -15.96 5.50
CA PRO A 498 18.55 -14.72 5.97
C PRO A 498 18.42 -13.72 4.82
N TYR A 499 17.25 -13.12 4.66
CA TYR A 499 16.96 -12.21 3.53
C TYR A 499 16.23 -10.93 3.93
N LEU A 500 15.97 -10.70 5.22
CA LEU A 500 15.39 -9.43 5.67
C LEU A 500 16.47 -8.35 5.73
N ASP A 501 16.15 -7.17 5.23
CA ASP A 501 17.07 -6.03 5.24
C ASP A 501 17.36 -5.56 6.67
N SER A 502 18.63 -5.67 7.08
CA SER A 502 19.10 -5.27 8.42
C SER A 502 18.88 -3.77 8.71
N SER A 503 18.89 -2.89 7.69
CA SER A 503 18.61 -1.47 7.88
C SER A 503 17.16 -1.19 8.30
N LYS A 504 16.26 -2.15 8.06
CA LYS A 504 14.83 -2.07 8.39
C LYS A 504 14.50 -2.80 9.69
N ALA A 505 15.48 -3.32 10.43
CA ALA A 505 15.24 -4.17 11.59
C ALA A 505 14.37 -3.50 12.68
N SER A 506 14.61 -2.23 13.03
CA SER A 506 13.80 -1.50 14.02
C SER A 506 12.33 -1.39 13.60
N LYS A 507 12.10 -1.04 12.32
CA LYS A 507 10.77 -0.94 11.72
C LYS A 507 10.08 -2.31 11.63
N LEU A 508 10.82 -3.36 11.26
CA LEU A 508 10.28 -4.71 11.08
C LEU A 508 9.95 -5.37 12.42
N LYS A 509 10.78 -5.20 13.46
CA LYS A 509 10.46 -5.65 14.84
C LYS A 509 9.15 -5.04 15.35
N THR A 510 8.88 -3.78 14.99
CA THR A 510 7.62 -3.11 15.35
C THR A 510 6.42 -3.61 14.53
N LEU A 511 6.65 -4.18 13.34
CA LEU A 511 5.61 -4.60 12.39
C LEU A 511 5.30 -6.10 12.43
N PHE A 512 6.12 -6.92 13.06
CA PHE A 512 6.00 -8.38 13.07
C PHE A 512 6.25 -8.90 14.50
N ALA A 513 5.21 -8.86 15.33
CA ALA A 513 5.22 -9.45 16.66
C ALA A 513 5.74 -10.90 16.63
N GLY A 514 6.68 -11.22 17.52
CA GLY A 514 7.31 -12.53 17.62
C GLY A 514 8.67 -12.63 16.95
N THR A 515 8.97 -11.78 15.95
CA THR A 515 10.29 -11.79 15.28
C THR A 515 11.42 -11.29 16.17
N GLU A 516 11.11 -10.55 17.24
CA GLU A 516 12.07 -10.13 18.25
C GLU A 516 12.61 -11.28 19.10
N TYR A 517 11.95 -12.44 19.11
CA TYR A 517 12.39 -13.64 19.83
C TYR A 517 13.18 -14.61 18.94
N GLU A 518 13.24 -14.38 17.63
CA GLU A 518 14.00 -15.21 16.71
C GLU A 518 15.42 -14.64 16.51
N PRO A 519 16.43 -15.50 16.28
CA PRO A 519 17.81 -15.06 16.26
C PRO A 519 18.06 -14.10 15.08
N PRO A 520 18.57 -12.88 15.31
CA PRO A 520 18.75 -11.89 14.25
C PRO A 520 19.60 -12.37 13.07
N VAL A 521 20.60 -13.23 13.34
CA VAL A 521 21.48 -13.82 12.32
C VAL A 521 20.74 -14.71 11.32
N ALA A 522 19.61 -15.31 11.71
CA ALA A 522 18.78 -16.14 10.83
C ALA A 522 17.69 -15.35 10.09
N LEU A 523 17.46 -14.09 10.47
CA LEU A 523 16.45 -13.23 9.86
C LEU A 523 17.06 -12.20 8.91
N PHE A 524 18.12 -11.53 9.34
CA PHE A 524 18.60 -10.30 8.72
C PHE A 524 19.90 -10.49 7.96
N ALA A 525 19.94 -9.91 6.76
CA ALA A 525 21.14 -9.79 5.94
C ALA A 525 21.45 -8.32 5.63
N LYS A 526 22.73 -8.08 5.30
CA LYS A 526 23.20 -6.79 4.78
C LYS A 526 22.75 -6.61 3.33
N ASN A 527 23.11 -5.46 2.74
CA ASN A 527 22.91 -5.16 1.32
C ASN A 527 21.45 -5.35 0.90
N GLU A 528 20.54 -4.66 1.60
CA GLU A 528 19.10 -4.71 1.34
C GLU A 528 18.47 -6.12 1.46
N GLY A 529 19.12 -7.02 2.19
CA GLY A 529 18.70 -8.41 2.35
C GLY A 529 19.39 -9.39 1.39
N TYR A 530 20.29 -8.92 0.51
CA TYR A 530 20.98 -9.77 -0.47
C TYR A 530 22.33 -10.33 0.02
N GLY A 531 22.88 -9.82 1.12
CA GLY A 531 24.26 -10.13 1.53
C GLY A 531 24.55 -11.62 1.76
N ALA A 532 23.59 -12.41 2.26
CA ALA A 532 23.78 -13.85 2.44
C ALA A 532 23.87 -14.60 1.10
N TYR A 533 23.07 -14.20 0.11
CA TYR A 533 23.16 -14.75 -1.24
C TYR A 533 24.51 -14.42 -1.89
N GLU A 534 25.01 -13.20 -1.69
CA GLU A 534 26.31 -12.77 -2.21
C GLU A 534 27.46 -13.58 -1.59
N LEU A 535 27.43 -13.81 -0.27
CA LEU A 535 28.41 -14.65 0.41
C LEU A 535 28.40 -16.09 -0.11
N LEU A 536 27.21 -16.69 -0.24
CA LEU A 536 27.07 -18.04 -0.79
C LEU A 536 27.57 -18.13 -2.24
N ALA A 537 27.28 -17.11 -3.06
CA ALA A 537 27.77 -17.02 -4.43
C ALA A 537 29.31 -16.95 -4.49
N VAL A 538 29.95 -16.20 -3.61
CA VAL A 538 31.42 -16.17 -3.49
C VAL A 538 31.98 -17.54 -3.15
N SER A 539 31.38 -18.24 -2.18
CA SER A 539 31.78 -19.61 -1.84
C SER A 539 31.63 -20.57 -3.01
N LEU A 540 30.53 -20.51 -3.76
CA LEU A 540 30.33 -21.37 -4.93
C LEU A 540 31.27 -21.04 -6.09
N LEU A 541 31.62 -19.77 -6.31
CA LEU A 541 32.63 -19.39 -7.29
C LEU A 541 34.02 -19.92 -6.92
N HIS A 542 34.40 -19.84 -5.65
CA HIS A 542 35.63 -20.43 -5.15
C HIS A 542 35.64 -21.95 -5.32
N ASP A 543 34.49 -22.60 -5.09
CA ASP A 543 34.31 -24.03 -5.30
C ASP A 543 34.51 -24.44 -6.77
N LEU A 544 33.85 -23.74 -7.70
CA LEU A 544 33.96 -23.99 -9.13
C LEU A 544 35.40 -23.80 -9.65
N ALA A 545 36.17 -22.90 -9.03
CA ALA A 545 37.57 -22.66 -9.35
C ALA A 545 38.53 -23.72 -8.76
N ALA A 546 38.09 -24.50 -7.77
CA ALA A 546 38.91 -25.53 -7.14
C ALA A 546 39.10 -26.75 -8.07
N PRO A 547 40.24 -27.46 -7.97
CA PRO A 547 40.43 -28.75 -8.62
C PRO A 547 39.35 -29.75 -8.20
N GLY A 548 38.94 -30.63 -9.11
CA GLY A 548 37.84 -31.59 -8.87
C GLY A 548 37.83 -32.31 -7.51
N PRO A 549 38.98 -32.85 -7.02
CA PRO A 549 39.05 -33.51 -5.72
C PRO A 549 38.80 -32.61 -4.51
N ASP A 550 39.04 -31.30 -4.66
CA ASP A 550 38.91 -30.29 -3.59
C ASP A 550 37.56 -29.58 -3.64
N ARG A 551 36.69 -29.91 -4.60
CA ARG A 551 35.35 -29.34 -4.73
C ARG A 551 34.41 -29.88 -3.67
N VAL A 552 33.70 -28.96 -3.04
CA VAL A 552 32.55 -29.20 -2.17
C VAL A 552 31.40 -29.75 -3.00
N MET A 553 31.08 -29.16 -4.16
CA MET A 553 29.98 -29.62 -5.01
C MET A 553 30.43 -30.64 -6.05
N ALA A 554 29.55 -31.57 -6.41
CA ALA A 554 29.72 -32.42 -7.58
C ALA A 554 29.53 -31.62 -8.88
N ASP A 555 30.22 -32.02 -9.96
CA ASP A 555 30.17 -31.34 -11.27
C ASP A 555 28.74 -31.21 -11.83
N GLU A 556 27.90 -32.19 -11.53
CA GLU A 556 26.51 -32.32 -11.98
C GLU A 556 25.50 -31.98 -10.87
N GLY A 557 25.94 -31.22 -9.86
CA GLY A 557 25.14 -30.87 -8.69
C GLY A 557 24.09 -29.79 -8.94
N TYR A 558 23.18 -29.64 -7.98
CA TYR A 558 22.18 -28.58 -7.96
C TYR A 558 22.29 -27.70 -6.72
N VAL A 559 21.93 -26.42 -6.87
CA VAL A 559 21.82 -25.44 -5.78
C VAL A 559 20.36 -24.98 -5.69
N ILE A 560 19.74 -25.17 -4.53
CA ILE A 560 18.32 -24.93 -4.30
C ILE A 560 18.17 -23.91 -3.18
N LEU A 561 17.62 -22.74 -3.51
CA LEU A 561 17.60 -21.57 -2.63
C LEU A 561 16.18 -21.13 -2.32
N GLU A 562 15.89 -20.85 -1.04
CA GLU A 562 14.72 -20.04 -0.67
C GLU A 562 15.00 -18.57 -0.98
N ILE A 563 13.97 -17.85 -1.45
CA ILE A 563 14.03 -16.41 -1.68
C ILE A 563 12.88 -15.66 -1.01
N GLY A 564 13.13 -14.39 -0.66
CA GLY A 564 12.08 -13.45 -0.28
C GLY A 564 11.20 -13.03 -1.46
N SER A 565 9.96 -12.62 -1.18
CA SER A 565 9.01 -12.17 -2.20
C SER A 565 9.58 -11.00 -3.01
N GLY A 566 9.62 -11.14 -4.33
CA GLY A 566 10.12 -10.11 -5.25
C GLY A 566 11.64 -10.07 -5.41
N MET A 567 12.39 -10.99 -4.80
CA MET A 567 13.87 -11.01 -4.88
C MET A 567 14.43 -11.80 -6.07
N ARG A 568 13.59 -12.57 -6.79
CA ARG A 568 14.02 -13.51 -7.85
C ARG A 568 15.05 -12.92 -8.79
N ARG A 569 14.71 -11.80 -9.44
CA ARG A 569 15.55 -11.21 -10.49
C ARG A 569 16.96 -10.90 -10.00
N ARG A 570 17.08 -10.33 -8.80
CA ARG A 570 18.38 -9.96 -8.23
C ARG A 570 19.17 -11.18 -7.76
N VAL A 571 18.50 -12.18 -7.18
CA VAL A 571 19.15 -13.44 -6.81
C VAL A 571 19.63 -14.19 -8.05
N GLU A 572 18.84 -14.22 -9.12
CA GLU A 572 19.23 -14.78 -10.42
C GLU A 572 20.46 -14.07 -11.01
N GLU A 573 20.55 -12.74 -10.88
CA GLU A 573 21.76 -11.98 -11.27
C GLU A 573 23.00 -12.34 -10.43
N ILE A 574 22.84 -12.56 -9.13
CA ILE A 574 23.93 -12.97 -8.22
C ILE A 574 24.47 -14.35 -8.63
N PHE A 575 23.60 -15.30 -8.95
CA PHE A 575 23.94 -16.67 -9.33
C PHE A 575 24.00 -16.89 -10.84
N LYS A 576 24.18 -15.83 -11.65
CA LYS A 576 24.19 -15.91 -13.14
C LYS A 576 25.24 -16.84 -13.74
N PHE A 577 26.24 -17.24 -12.94
CA PHE A 577 27.27 -18.20 -13.33
C PHE A 577 26.78 -19.66 -13.25
N LEU A 578 25.58 -19.89 -12.71
CA LEU A 578 24.86 -21.16 -12.71
C LEU A 578 23.64 -21.07 -13.64
N SER A 579 23.17 -22.23 -14.11
CA SER A 579 21.98 -22.29 -14.96
C SER A 579 20.71 -22.39 -14.11
N LEU A 580 19.84 -21.37 -14.13
CA LEU A 580 18.52 -21.44 -13.49
C LEU A 580 17.62 -22.42 -14.26
N THR A 581 17.20 -23.50 -13.59
CA THR A 581 16.40 -24.58 -14.21
C THR A 581 14.93 -24.53 -13.82
N GLN A 582 14.61 -24.08 -12.60
CA GLN A 582 13.22 -24.00 -12.12
C GLN A 582 12.99 -22.82 -11.18
N VAL A 583 11.77 -22.27 -11.23
CA VAL A 583 11.24 -21.29 -10.28
C VAL A 583 9.94 -21.85 -9.73
N ILE A 584 9.94 -22.15 -8.43
CA ILE A 584 8.82 -22.81 -7.76
C ILE A 584 8.15 -21.81 -6.82
N LYS A 585 6.81 -21.80 -6.88
CA LYS A 585 5.97 -20.93 -6.05
C LYS A 585 5.52 -21.65 -4.79
N ASP A 586 5.40 -20.91 -3.69
CA ASP A 586 4.78 -21.41 -2.46
C ASP A 586 3.25 -21.51 -2.59
N ASN A 587 2.61 -22.08 -1.57
CA ASN A 587 1.14 -22.21 -1.48
C ASN A 587 0.39 -20.86 -1.50
N GLN A 588 1.10 -19.74 -1.33
CA GLN A 588 0.54 -18.38 -1.43
C GLN A 588 0.75 -17.77 -2.82
N GLY A 589 1.36 -18.51 -3.75
CA GLY A 589 1.62 -18.10 -5.12
C GLY A 589 2.87 -17.22 -5.29
N GLY A 590 3.64 -16.99 -4.22
CA GLY A 590 4.89 -16.23 -4.26
C GLY A 590 6.04 -17.09 -4.79
N GLU A 591 6.89 -16.53 -5.66
CA GLU A 591 8.15 -17.18 -6.05
C GLU A 591 9.01 -17.38 -4.80
N ARG A 592 9.29 -18.64 -4.46
CA ARG A 592 9.90 -19.00 -3.18
C ARG A 592 11.16 -19.82 -3.31
N CYS A 593 11.23 -20.73 -4.28
CA CYS A 593 12.34 -21.65 -4.44
C CYS A 593 12.94 -21.51 -5.84
N LEU A 594 14.26 -21.31 -5.91
CA LEU A 594 15.03 -21.28 -7.15
C LEU A 594 15.92 -22.52 -7.22
N VAL A 595 15.92 -23.20 -8.37
CA VAL A 595 16.76 -24.38 -8.61
C VAL A 595 17.79 -24.06 -9.69
N PHE A 596 19.06 -24.04 -9.32
CA PHE A 596 20.19 -23.85 -10.21
C PHE A 596 20.94 -25.16 -10.44
N SER A 597 21.48 -25.33 -11.65
CA SER A 597 22.33 -26.46 -12.03
C SER A 597 23.77 -25.98 -12.17
N LEU A 598 24.72 -26.78 -11.66
CA LEU A 598 26.16 -26.56 -11.84
C LEU A 598 26.67 -26.92 -13.24
N ARG A 599 25.88 -27.64 -14.06
CA ARG A 599 26.20 -27.82 -15.49
C ARG A 599 26.53 -26.48 -16.12
N SER A 600 27.79 -26.37 -16.53
CA SER A 600 28.34 -25.22 -17.23
C SER A 600 27.44 -24.79 -18.38
N LEU A 601 27.24 -23.47 -18.54
CA LEU A 601 26.69 -22.87 -19.77
C LEU A 601 27.61 -23.08 -20.99
N VAL A 602 28.75 -23.77 -20.84
CA VAL A 602 29.63 -24.13 -21.94
C VAL A 602 29.09 -25.38 -22.64
N THR A 603 28.11 -25.18 -23.50
CA THR A 603 27.97 -25.95 -24.73
C THR A 603 27.15 -25.14 -25.73
N THR A 604 27.76 -24.86 -26.89
CA THR A 604 27.30 -24.02 -28.04
C THR A 604 27.48 -22.52 -27.79
N HIS A 605 28.36 -21.75 -28.47
CA HIS A 605 29.08 -21.91 -29.74
C HIS A 605 30.51 -21.37 -29.64
#